data_AF-A0A2V6K549-F1
#
_entry.id   AF-A0A2V6K549-F1
#
_cell.length_a   1.000
_cell.length_b   1.000
_cell.length_c   1.000
_cell.angle_alpha   90.00
_cell.angle_beta   90.00
_cell.angle_gamma   90.00
#
_symmetry.space_group_name_H-M   'P 1'
#
loop_
_entity.id
_entity.type
_entity.pdbx_description
1 polymer ?
#
loop_
_entity_poly.entity_id
_entity_poly.type
_entity_poly.pdbx_seq_one_letter_code
_entity_poly.pdbx_strand_id
1 'polypeptide(L)'
;MKNQNIVFIAIACALAFALAPVTKAYISPQGGPTGASNANLSPEGENLPAISIYSAGNIPRGKTGSFVLDMKPALALGGTYVNFKLSGTAVAGVDYVAVASPVYIGQSGKGVILITTLPDPRGSFNRQAYSVVVTLEPGAGYALGEPKSAVIWIKPAQ
;
A
#
# COMPACT_ATOMS: atom_id res chain seq x y z
N MET A 1 40.53 -8.82 33.58
CA MET A 1 39.12 -8.57 33.95
C MET A 1 38.88 -7.08 33.77
N LYS A 2 38.22 -6.67 32.67
CA LYS A 2 37.97 -5.26 32.31
C LYS A 2 36.49 -4.98 32.48
N ASN A 3 36.15 -4.04 33.36
CA ASN A 3 34.81 -3.56 33.65
C ASN A 3 34.43 -2.48 32.62
N GLN A 4 33.27 -2.60 31.98
CA GLN A 4 32.70 -1.56 31.13
C GLN A 4 31.41 -1.05 31.78
N ASN A 5 31.45 0.19 32.28
CA ASN A 5 30.27 0.92 32.73
C ASN A 5 29.52 1.44 31.50
N ILE A 6 28.38 0.84 31.18
CA ILE A 6 27.46 1.35 30.15
C ILE A 6 26.46 2.28 30.84
N VAL A 7 26.56 3.58 30.56
CA VAL A 7 25.58 4.60 30.99
C VAL A 7 24.51 4.72 29.91
N PHE A 8 23.27 4.34 30.22
CA PHE A 8 22.10 4.57 29.37
C PHE A 8 21.56 5.99 29.61
N ILE A 9 21.69 6.87 28.61
CA ILE A 9 21.00 8.17 28.62
C ILE A 9 19.67 7.97 27.87
N ALA A 10 18.57 7.92 28.63
CA ALA A 10 17.22 7.94 28.07
C ALA A 10 16.83 9.39 27.73
N ILE A 11 16.64 9.69 26.45
CA ILE A 11 16.04 10.96 26.00
C ILE A 11 14.54 10.71 25.82
N ALA A 12 13.73 11.25 26.73
CA ALA A 12 12.28 11.29 26.59
C ALA A 12 11.89 12.59 25.85
N CYS A 13 11.41 12.45 24.61
CA CYS A 13 10.75 13.53 23.87
C CYS A 13 9.24 13.40 24.02
N ALA A 14 8.61 14.27 24.81
CA ALA A 14 7.16 14.43 24.87
C ALA A 14 6.79 15.77 24.22
N LEU A 15 6.08 15.73 23.09
CA LEU A 15 5.40 16.88 22.49
C LEU A 15 3.90 16.64 22.60
N ALA A 16 3.26 17.32 23.55
CA ALA A 16 1.83 17.40 23.68
C ALA A 16 1.35 18.72 23.08
N PHE A 17 0.62 18.67 21.97
CA PHE A 17 -0.16 19.81 21.49
C PHE A 17 -1.64 19.52 21.79
N ALA A 18 -2.18 20.21 22.80
CA ALA A 18 -3.60 20.25 23.06
C ALA A 18 -4.22 21.43 22.29
N LEU A 19 -5.09 21.15 21.32
CA LEU A 19 -5.99 22.14 20.73
C LEU A 19 -7.38 21.95 21.35
N ALA A 20 -7.82 22.94 22.10
CA ALA A 20 -9.17 23.02 22.68
C ALA A 20 -10.22 23.29 21.57
N PRO A 21 -11.49 22.86 21.74
CA PRO A 21 -12.54 23.19 20.78
C PRO A 21 -13.03 24.63 21.00
N VAL A 22 -12.95 25.48 19.98
CA VAL A 22 -13.64 26.78 20.00
C VAL A 22 -15.07 26.56 19.53
N THR A 23 -16.04 26.68 20.45
CA THR A 23 -17.46 26.63 20.13
C THR A 23 -18.09 28.01 20.34
N LYS A 24 -18.55 28.60 19.22
CA LYS A 24 -19.66 29.55 19.03
C LYS A 24 -19.54 30.99 19.57
N ALA A 25 -19.44 31.93 18.63
CA ALA A 25 -20.00 33.29 18.78
C ALA A 25 -21.03 33.51 17.66
N TYR A 26 -22.26 33.85 18.04
CA TYR A 26 -23.36 34.22 17.16
C TYR A 26 -23.31 35.73 16.93
N ILE A 27 -23.33 36.16 15.67
CA ILE A 27 -23.51 37.57 15.31
C ILE A 27 -24.54 37.62 14.18
N SER A 28 -25.71 38.18 14.44
CA SER A 28 -26.66 38.67 13.42
C SER A 28 -26.99 40.11 13.75
N PRO A 29 -26.78 41.03 12.80
CA PRO A 29 -27.91 41.81 12.28
C PRO A 29 -27.92 41.91 10.74
N GLN A 30 -29.14 41.79 10.21
CA GLN A 30 -29.57 41.77 8.81
C GLN A 30 -29.42 43.13 8.10
N GLY A 31 -28.99 43.16 6.83
CA GLY A 31 -29.37 44.23 5.89
C GLY A 31 -28.46 44.50 4.68
N GLY A 32 -28.75 43.91 3.51
CA GLY A 32 -28.28 44.36 2.18
C GLY A 32 -28.32 43.28 1.08
N PRO A 33 -28.98 43.47 -0.08
CA PRO A 33 -29.09 42.44 -1.11
C PRO A 33 -28.03 42.61 -2.20
N THR A 34 -27.16 41.63 -2.37
CA THR A 34 -26.45 41.38 -3.64
C THR A 34 -26.16 39.88 -3.74
N GLY A 35 -26.88 39.21 -4.64
CA GLY A 35 -26.83 37.76 -4.79
C GLY A 35 -25.53 37.26 -5.43
N ALA A 36 -25.15 36.04 -5.07
CA ALA A 36 -24.64 35.01 -5.97
C ALA A 36 -24.44 33.69 -5.21
N SER A 37 -24.99 32.63 -5.79
CA SER A 37 -24.68 31.19 -5.63
C SER A 37 -24.62 30.56 -4.23
N ASN A 38 -25.55 29.64 -4.02
CA ASN A 38 -25.44 28.44 -3.21
C ASN A 38 -24.01 27.87 -3.19
N ALA A 39 -23.35 27.94 -2.05
CA ALA A 39 -22.32 26.98 -1.68
C ALA A 39 -22.85 26.23 -0.46
N ASN A 40 -23.60 25.17 -0.73
CA ASN A 40 -23.71 24.04 0.18
C ASN A 40 -22.28 23.50 0.33
N LEU A 41 -21.52 24.03 1.28
CA LEU A 41 -20.24 23.47 1.68
C LEU A 41 -20.54 22.18 2.43
N SER A 42 -20.92 21.14 1.67
CA SER A 42 -20.40 19.82 1.99
C SER A 42 -18.89 20.00 2.08
N PRO A 43 -18.21 19.63 3.18
CA PRO A 43 -16.77 19.45 3.08
C PRO A 43 -16.61 18.52 1.88
N GLU A 44 -15.89 18.94 0.84
CA GLU A 44 -15.52 18.04 -0.23
C GLU A 44 -14.85 16.87 0.49
N GLY A 45 -15.53 15.72 0.51
CA GLY A 45 -14.93 14.52 1.02
C GLY A 45 -13.67 14.34 0.22
N GLU A 46 -12.51 14.46 0.86
CA GLU A 46 -11.20 14.21 0.26
C GLU A 46 -11.33 12.97 -0.61
N ASN A 47 -11.35 13.15 -1.94
CA ASN A 47 -11.51 12.03 -2.86
C ASN A 47 -10.18 11.28 -2.86
N LEU A 48 -10.04 10.35 -1.92
CA LEU A 48 -8.83 9.57 -1.74
C LEU A 48 -8.49 8.83 -3.04
N PRO A 49 -7.20 8.73 -3.41
CA PRO A 49 -6.81 7.94 -4.56
C PRO A 49 -7.16 6.46 -4.33
N ALA A 50 -7.80 5.85 -5.32
CA ALA A 50 -8.15 4.44 -5.31
C ALA A 50 -6.98 3.61 -5.86
N ILE A 51 -6.59 2.55 -5.14
CA ILE A 51 -5.49 1.66 -5.52
C ILE A 51 -6.03 0.29 -5.90
N SER A 52 -5.77 -0.13 -7.13
CA SER A 52 -6.05 -1.48 -7.62
C SER A 52 -4.76 -2.22 -7.98
N ILE A 53 -4.86 -3.54 -8.18
CA ILE A 53 -3.72 -4.40 -8.48
C ILE A 53 -4.06 -5.40 -9.57
N TYR A 54 -3.14 -5.64 -10.49
CA TYR A 54 -3.25 -6.71 -11.48
C TYR A 54 -1.92 -7.46 -11.63
N SER A 55 -1.99 -8.70 -12.10
CA SER A 55 -0.81 -9.49 -12.44
C SER A 55 -0.34 -9.18 -13.86
N ALA A 56 0.98 -9.07 -14.07
CA ALA A 56 1.55 -8.97 -15.43
C ALA A 56 1.56 -10.30 -16.21
N GLY A 57 1.11 -11.40 -15.58
CA GLY A 57 0.98 -12.72 -16.20
C GLY A 57 1.57 -13.84 -15.35
N ASN A 58 1.32 -15.07 -15.79
CA ASN A 58 1.93 -16.26 -15.17
C ASN A 58 3.42 -16.33 -15.51
N ILE A 59 4.21 -16.90 -14.61
CA ILE A 59 5.66 -16.90 -14.73
C ILE A 59 6.23 -18.32 -14.73
N PRO A 60 7.10 -18.68 -15.68
CA PRO A 60 7.89 -19.89 -15.59
C PRO A 60 8.85 -19.84 -14.40
N ARG A 61 9.12 -20.99 -13.80
CA ARG A 61 10.17 -21.14 -12.79
C ARG A 61 11.53 -20.72 -13.36
N GLY A 62 12.34 -20.03 -12.54
CA GLY A 62 13.59 -19.39 -12.94
C GLY A 62 13.42 -18.01 -13.58
N LYS A 63 12.20 -17.46 -13.63
CA LYS A 63 11.93 -16.08 -14.09
C LYS A 63 11.38 -15.21 -12.97
N THR A 64 11.33 -13.90 -13.23
CA THR A 64 10.72 -12.91 -12.35
C THR A 64 9.42 -12.40 -12.96
N GLY A 65 8.36 -12.39 -12.16
CA GLY A 65 7.08 -11.77 -12.48
C GLY A 65 6.84 -10.49 -11.72
N SER A 66 5.75 -9.81 -12.06
CA SER A 66 5.34 -8.61 -11.36
C SER A 66 3.83 -8.54 -11.16
N PHE A 67 3.44 -8.05 -9.99
CA PHE A 67 2.15 -7.40 -9.83
C PHE A 67 2.32 -5.90 -10.02
N VAL A 68 1.38 -5.27 -10.72
CA VAL A 68 1.36 -3.84 -10.95
C VAL A 68 0.19 -3.26 -10.20
N LEU A 69 0.47 -2.21 -9.43
CA LEU A 69 -0.53 -1.45 -8.69
C LEU A 69 -0.79 -0.15 -9.44
N ASP A 70 -2.07 0.22 -9.51
CA ASP A 70 -2.56 1.42 -10.15
C ASP A 70 -3.23 2.32 -9.12
N MET A 71 -2.73 3.55 -8.98
CA MET A 71 -3.30 4.59 -8.13
C MET A 71 -4.01 5.64 -9.00
N LYS A 72 -5.30 5.85 -8.75
CA LYS A 72 -6.14 6.80 -9.50
C LYS A 72 -6.98 7.69 -8.57
N PRO A 73 -6.89 9.03 -8.69
CA PRO A 73 -5.89 9.76 -9.49
C PRO A 73 -4.47 9.54 -8.95
N ALA A 74 -3.47 9.78 -9.80
CA ALA A 74 -2.09 9.82 -9.32
C ALA A 74 -1.89 11.08 -8.46
N LEU A 75 -1.00 10.99 -7.46
CA LEU A 75 -0.66 12.12 -6.61
C LEU A 75 0.31 13.04 -7.35
N ALA A 76 0.00 14.34 -7.40
CA ALA A 76 0.84 15.33 -8.08
C ALA A 76 2.22 15.47 -7.42
N LEU A 77 2.29 15.30 -6.09
CA LEU A 77 3.51 15.39 -5.29
C LEU A 77 3.62 14.20 -4.35
N GLY A 78 4.84 13.69 -4.17
CA GLY A 78 5.13 12.59 -3.25
C GLY A 78 4.67 11.22 -3.75
N GLY A 79 4.10 10.44 -2.84
CA GLY A 79 3.66 9.07 -3.06
C GLY A 79 3.02 8.47 -1.82
N THR A 80 2.61 7.21 -1.92
CA THR A 80 1.98 6.49 -0.81
C THR A 80 2.56 5.09 -0.67
N TYR A 81 2.57 4.58 0.57
CA TYR A 81 2.95 3.20 0.87
C TYR A 81 1.69 2.37 1.04
N VAL A 82 1.58 1.30 0.25
CA VAL A 82 0.42 0.43 0.19
C VAL A 82 0.72 -0.88 0.90
N ASN A 83 -0.05 -1.16 1.94
CA ASN A 83 0.02 -2.44 2.65
C ASN A 83 -0.63 -3.55 1.80
N PHE A 84 -0.08 -4.74 1.92
CA PHE A 84 -0.55 -5.94 1.23
C PHE A 84 -0.08 -7.19 1.95
N LYS A 85 -0.83 -8.27 1.77
CA LYS A 85 -0.48 -9.62 2.23
C LYS A 85 -0.30 -10.57 1.06
N LEU A 86 0.57 -11.56 1.25
CA LEU A 86 0.74 -12.68 0.32
C LEU A 86 0.04 -13.93 0.85
N SER A 87 -0.55 -14.70 -0.05
CA SER A 87 -1.15 -16.01 0.19
C SER A 87 -1.05 -16.87 -1.07
N GLY A 88 -1.68 -18.04 -1.09
CA GLY A 88 -1.65 -18.99 -2.22
C GLY A 88 -1.00 -20.31 -1.84
N THR A 89 -0.66 -21.12 -2.84
CA THR A 89 -0.03 -22.44 -2.63
C THR A 89 1.49 -22.40 -2.72
N ALA A 90 2.07 -21.33 -3.28
CA ALA A 90 3.52 -21.11 -3.31
C ALA A 90 4.03 -20.67 -1.93
N VAL A 91 5.13 -21.26 -1.48
CA VAL A 91 5.73 -20.96 -0.17
C VAL A 91 6.88 -19.96 -0.33
N ALA A 92 6.84 -18.86 0.42
CA ALA A 92 7.93 -17.88 0.45
C ALA A 92 9.23 -18.51 0.96
N GLY A 93 10.35 -18.21 0.31
CA GLY A 93 11.66 -18.81 0.58
C GLY A 93 11.86 -20.20 -0.03
N VAL A 94 10.82 -20.83 -0.56
CA VAL A 94 10.87 -22.16 -1.21
C VAL A 94 10.57 -22.04 -2.70
N ASP A 95 9.44 -21.41 -3.06
CA ASP A 95 8.98 -21.27 -4.45
C ASP A 95 9.34 -19.89 -5.04
N TYR A 96 9.50 -18.86 -4.20
CA TYR A 96 9.89 -17.50 -4.59
C TYR A 96 10.61 -16.79 -3.44
N VAL A 97 11.42 -15.78 -3.75
CA VAL A 97 12.08 -14.93 -2.75
C VAL A 97 11.03 -14.18 -1.93
N ALA A 98 11.17 -14.20 -0.60
CA ALA A 98 10.22 -13.52 0.29
C ALA A 98 10.10 -12.03 -0.05
N VAL A 99 8.86 -11.55 -0.11
CA VAL A 99 8.52 -10.15 -0.41
C VAL A 99 7.90 -9.53 0.83
N ALA A 100 8.38 -8.35 1.21
CA ALA A 100 7.88 -7.61 2.35
C ALA A 100 6.85 -6.54 1.94
N SER A 101 5.89 -6.30 2.83
CA SER A 101 4.99 -5.17 2.78
C SER A 101 5.58 -3.99 3.57
N PRO A 102 5.37 -2.72 3.19
CA PRO A 102 4.53 -2.21 2.10
C PRO A 102 5.25 -1.99 0.76
N VAL A 103 4.49 -1.69 -0.30
CA VAL A 103 5.02 -1.24 -1.61
C VAL A 103 4.80 0.27 -1.79
N TYR A 104 5.80 0.96 -2.35
CA TYR A 104 5.70 2.39 -2.65
C TYR A 104 5.08 2.65 -4.03
N ILE A 105 4.15 3.60 -4.10
CA ILE A 105 3.61 4.16 -5.34
C ILE A 105 3.97 5.65 -5.39
N GLY A 106 4.76 6.05 -6.40
CA GLY A 106 5.15 7.44 -6.60
C GLY A 106 4.17 8.23 -7.47
N GLN A 107 4.63 9.41 -7.92
CA GLN A 107 3.86 10.34 -8.76
C GLN A 107 3.37 9.75 -10.09
N SER A 108 3.99 8.68 -10.59
CA SER A 108 3.52 7.98 -11.80
C SER A 108 2.16 7.29 -11.60
N GLY A 109 1.72 7.13 -10.35
CA GLY A 109 0.55 6.34 -10.00
C GLY A 109 0.75 4.84 -10.20
N LYS A 110 1.99 4.37 -10.41
CA LYS A 110 2.32 2.95 -10.58
C LYS A 110 3.22 2.43 -9.48
N GLY A 111 2.84 1.30 -8.88
CA GLY A 111 3.69 0.50 -7.99
C GLY A 111 3.97 -0.86 -8.60
N VAL A 112 5.10 -1.47 -8.23
CA VAL A 112 5.47 -2.80 -8.73
C VAL A 112 5.92 -3.68 -7.58
N ILE A 113 5.31 -4.86 -7.47
CA ILE A 113 5.75 -5.93 -6.57
C ILE A 113 6.39 -7.01 -7.43
N LEU A 114 7.68 -7.29 -7.22
CA LEU A 114 8.42 -8.30 -7.97
C LEU A 114 8.34 -9.66 -7.29
N ILE A 115 8.05 -10.70 -8.06
CA ILE A 115 8.05 -12.11 -7.63
C ILE A 115 9.19 -12.83 -8.35
N THR A 116 10.34 -12.97 -7.69
CA THR A 116 11.48 -13.72 -8.22
C THR A 116 11.36 -15.18 -7.82
N THR A 117 11.16 -16.06 -8.80
CA THR A 117 10.99 -17.50 -8.53
C THR A 117 12.32 -18.18 -8.18
N LEU A 118 12.24 -19.19 -7.33
CA LEU A 118 13.38 -20.03 -6.93
C LEU A 118 13.37 -21.37 -7.69
N PRO A 119 14.52 -22.06 -7.81
CA PRO A 119 14.57 -23.44 -8.30
C PRO A 119 13.64 -24.34 -7.48
N ASP A 120 13.04 -25.37 -8.11
CA ASP A 120 12.11 -26.25 -7.42
C ASP A 120 12.87 -27.23 -6.50
N PRO A 121 12.76 -27.13 -5.16
CA PRO A 121 13.40 -28.09 -4.27
C PRO A 121 12.74 -29.47 -4.32
N ARG A 122 11.53 -29.57 -4.88
CA ARG A 122 10.78 -30.82 -5.01
C ARG A 122 11.15 -31.58 -6.29
N GLY A 123 12.02 -31.03 -7.13
CA GLY A 123 12.52 -31.65 -8.35
C GLY A 123 11.55 -31.60 -9.55
N SER A 124 12.09 -31.74 -10.75
CA SER A 124 11.37 -31.56 -12.03
C SER A 124 10.32 -32.63 -12.36
N PHE A 125 10.20 -33.69 -11.56
CA PHE A 125 9.14 -34.70 -11.72
C PHE A 125 7.77 -34.19 -11.25
N ASN A 126 7.74 -33.17 -10.39
CA ASN A 126 6.50 -32.50 -10.02
C ASN A 126 6.24 -31.31 -10.97
N ARG A 127 5.31 -31.50 -11.91
CA ARG A 127 4.88 -30.46 -12.87
C ARG A 127 3.73 -29.59 -12.36
N GLN A 128 3.54 -29.52 -11.04
CA GLN A 128 2.49 -28.70 -10.44
C GLN A 128 2.82 -27.21 -10.53
N ALA A 129 1.79 -26.41 -10.84
CA ALA A 129 1.87 -24.96 -10.75
C ALA A 129 1.50 -24.49 -9.34
N TYR A 130 2.21 -23.48 -8.83
CA TYR A 130 1.97 -22.89 -7.52
C TYR A 130 1.45 -21.46 -7.66
N SER A 131 0.45 -21.07 -6.86
CA SER A 131 -0.13 -19.74 -6.92
C SER A 131 0.50 -18.81 -5.89
N VAL A 132 0.76 -17.58 -6.30
CA VAL A 132 1.02 -16.44 -5.42
C VAL A 132 -0.16 -15.49 -5.57
N VAL A 133 -0.82 -15.17 -4.47
CA VAL A 133 -1.94 -14.24 -4.41
C VAL A 133 -1.53 -13.05 -3.57
N VAL A 134 -1.59 -11.86 -4.16
CA VAL A 134 -1.39 -10.59 -3.44
C VAL A 134 -2.73 -9.95 -3.21
N THR A 135 -3.03 -9.59 -1.96
CA THR A 135 -4.24 -8.88 -1.56
C THR A 135 -3.85 -7.56 -0.92
N LEU A 136 -4.37 -6.45 -1.45
CA LEU A 136 -4.16 -5.12 -0.89
C LEU A 136 -4.91 -4.95 0.43
N GLU A 137 -4.31 -4.20 1.35
CA GLU A 137 -4.87 -3.92 2.66
C GLU A 137 -5.18 -2.42 2.81
N PRO A 138 -6.27 -2.04 3.51
CA PRO A 138 -6.57 -0.64 3.78
C PRO A 138 -5.42 0.08 4.48
N GLY A 139 -5.27 1.38 4.23
CA GLY A 139 -4.25 2.22 4.83
C GLY A 139 -4.64 3.69 4.83
N ALA A 140 -3.75 4.53 5.35
CA ALA A 140 -3.97 5.97 5.39
C ALA A 140 -3.65 6.62 4.04
N GLY A 141 -4.46 7.59 3.62
CA GLY A 141 -4.19 8.39 2.42
C GLY A 141 -4.56 7.71 1.09
N TYR A 142 -5.24 6.57 1.11
CA TYR A 142 -5.76 5.92 -0.10
C TYR A 142 -7.00 5.07 0.21
N ALA A 143 -7.81 4.82 -0.82
CA ALA A 143 -8.89 3.85 -0.80
C ALA A 143 -8.49 2.60 -1.59
N LEU A 144 -9.11 1.45 -1.31
CA LEU A 144 -8.96 0.26 -2.16
C LEU A 144 -9.89 0.38 -3.37
N GLY A 145 -9.32 0.30 -4.57
CA GLY A 145 -10.05 0.14 -5.82
C GLY A 145 -10.27 -1.34 -6.17
N GLU A 146 -10.97 -1.58 -7.26
CA GLU A 146 -11.15 -2.92 -7.81
C GLU A 146 -10.30 -3.11 -9.08
N PRO A 147 -9.65 -4.28 -9.26
CA PRO A 147 -9.53 -5.37 -8.29
C PRO A 147 -8.53 -5.07 -7.16
N LYS A 148 -8.85 -5.50 -5.93
CA LYS A 148 -7.95 -5.42 -4.75
C LYS A 148 -7.09 -6.65 -4.50
N SER A 149 -7.19 -7.67 -5.34
CA SER A 149 -6.39 -8.88 -5.25
C SER A 149 -6.03 -9.38 -6.65
N ALA A 150 -4.83 -9.92 -6.79
CA ALA A 150 -4.36 -10.49 -8.04
C ALA A 150 -3.63 -11.82 -7.79
N VAL A 151 -3.61 -12.69 -8.80
CA VAL A 151 -2.95 -14.00 -8.74
C VAL A 151 -1.92 -14.14 -9.86
N ILE A 152 -0.77 -14.71 -9.54
CA ILE A 152 0.22 -15.20 -10.50
C ILE A 152 0.43 -16.70 -10.26
N TRP A 153 0.46 -17.48 -11.34
CA TRP A 153 0.88 -18.87 -11.28
C TRP A 153 2.36 -19.00 -11.64
N ILE A 154 3.14 -19.58 -10.73
CA ILE A 154 4.48 -20.10 -10.99
C ILE A 154 4.31 -21.43 -11.71
N LYS A 155 4.59 -21.44 -13.01
CA LYS A 155 4.54 -22.62 -13.86
C LYS A 155 5.84 -23.42 -13.74
N PRO A 156 5.79 -24.75 -13.85
CA PRO A 156 7.01 -25.56 -13.92
C PRO A 156 7.89 -25.10 -15.08
N ALA A 157 9.20 -25.34 -14.96
CA ALA A 157 10.13 -25.12 -16.08
C ALA A 157 9.67 -25.94 -17.30
N GLN A 158 9.77 -25.35 -18.49
CA GLN A 158 9.52 -26.06 -19.75
C GLN A 158 10.59 -27.12 -19.97
#